data_AF-A0A504JHX7-F1
#
_entry.id   AF-A0A504JHX7-F1
#
_cell.length_a   1.000
_cell.length_b   1.000
_cell.length_c   1.000
_cell.angle_alpha   90.00
_cell.angle_beta   90.00
_cell.angle_gamma   90.00
#
_symmetry.space_group_name_H-M   'P 1'
#
loop_
_entity.id
_entity.type
_entity.pdbx_description
1 polymer ?
#
loop_
_entity_poly.entity_id
_entity_poly.type
_entity_poly.pdbx_seq_one_letter_code
_entity_poly.pdbx_strand_id
1 'polypeptide(L)'
;MNNWKIPMILKPILSIKKLLIDQETKEETNGITRITGTIMIILSGCILYLDKIFLLFDITLENTHGWKDTENYVWHLCQTISPILIMYGMYLRAYSFALIVPLFCYVLQFFFVIDSSKTVDKGSTWLYVTGTSLGIMIVFSVVRWSLARVGKMKKLEIELMEEIIKADNHIFSDREDNNKEKEEEK
;
A
#
# COMPACT_ATOMS: atom_id res chain seq x y z
N MET A 1 -11.98 40.79 0.80
CA MET A 1 -12.07 39.67 -0.16
C MET A 1 -10.68 39.04 -0.31
N ASN A 2 -10.34 38.04 0.51
CA ASN A 2 -9.05 37.36 0.43
C ASN A 2 -9.17 36.15 -0.51
N ASN A 3 -8.61 36.31 -1.70
CA ASN A 3 -8.61 35.31 -2.76
C ASN A 3 -7.48 34.30 -2.49
N TRP A 4 -7.78 33.25 -1.72
CA TRP A 4 -6.82 32.18 -1.39
C TRP A 4 -6.55 31.33 -2.64
N LYS A 5 -5.55 31.72 -3.42
CA LYS A 5 -5.01 30.89 -4.51
C LYS A 5 -4.26 29.71 -3.87
N ILE A 6 -4.93 28.56 -3.79
CA ILE A 6 -4.30 27.29 -3.42
C ILE A 6 -3.11 27.07 -4.38
N PRO A 7 -1.88 26.84 -3.86
CA PRO A 7 -0.71 26.64 -4.70
C PRO A 7 -0.96 25.50 -5.69
N MET A 8 -0.62 25.72 -6.96
CA MET A 8 -0.82 24.77 -8.07
C MET A 8 -0.20 23.38 -7.80
N ILE A 9 0.79 23.32 -6.90
CA ILE A 9 1.51 22.10 -6.48
C ILE A 9 0.68 21.23 -5.51
N LEU A 10 -0.32 21.78 -4.82
CA LEU A 10 -1.19 21.02 -3.89
C LEU A 10 -2.35 20.32 -4.59
N LYS A 11 -2.70 20.70 -5.82
CA LYS A 11 -3.75 20.06 -6.61
C LYS A 11 -3.52 18.55 -6.86
N PRO A 12 -2.33 18.09 -7.30
CA PRO A 12 -2.09 16.66 -7.47
C PRO A 12 -2.15 15.90 -6.14
N ILE A 13 -1.66 16.48 -5.04
CA ILE A 13 -1.70 15.87 -3.70
C ILE A 13 -3.15 15.71 -3.21
N LEU A 14 -4.01 16.69 -3.47
CA LEU A 14 -5.44 16.60 -3.15
C LEU A 14 -6.17 15.57 -4.01
N SER A 15 -5.85 15.45 -5.29
CA SER A 15 -6.42 14.41 -6.16
C SER A 15 -5.98 13.01 -5.74
N ILE A 16 -4.73 12.82 -5.32
CA ILE A 16 -4.24 11.54 -4.77
C ILE A 16 -4.96 11.21 -3.47
N LYS A 17 -5.15 12.20 -2.57
CA LYS A 17 -5.93 11.99 -1.34
C LYS A 17 -7.38 11.60 -1.64
N LYS A 18 -8.02 12.23 -2.62
CA LYS A 18 -9.39 11.90 -3.03
C LYS A 18 -9.47 10.48 -3.61
N LEU A 19 -8.51 10.08 -4.44
CA LEU A 19 -8.39 8.70 -4.94
C LEU A 19 -8.16 7.68 -3.80
N LEU A 20 -7.37 8.02 -2.79
CA LEU A 20 -7.15 7.15 -1.62
C LEU A 20 -8.39 7.03 -0.73
N ILE A 21 -9.15 8.12 -0.58
CA ILE A 21 -10.40 8.14 0.19
C ILE A 21 -11.52 7.42 -0.57
N ASP A 22 -11.62 7.58 -1.90
CA ASP A 22 -12.58 6.85 -2.74
C ASP A 22 -12.29 5.33 -2.74
N GLN A 23 -11.03 4.92 -2.53
CA GLN A 23 -10.69 3.51 -2.32
C GLN A 23 -11.18 2.95 -0.97
N GLU A 24 -11.35 3.80 0.07
CA GLU A 24 -11.93 3.40 1.36
C GLU A 24 -13.46 3.32 1.31
N THR A 25 -14.13 4.07 0.43
CA THR A 25 -15.58 4.01 0.26
C THR A 25 -16.01 2.82 -0.60
N LYS A 26 -16.26 1.69 0.07
CA LYS A 26 -17.31 0.70 -0.24
C LYS A 26 -17.67 0.52 -1.72
N GLU A 27 -16.81 -0.17 -2.47
CA GLU A 27 -17.32 -1.12 -3.47
C GLU A 27 -17.18 -2.52 -2.86
N GLU A 28 -18.27 -3.28 -2.80
CA GLU A 28 -18.21 -4.73 -2.59
C GLU A 28 -17.46 -5.35 -3.76
N THR A 29 -16.13 -5.38 -3.67
CA THR A 29 -15.32 -6.13 -4.65
C THR A 29 -15.75 -7.59 -4.60
N ASN A 30 -16.22 -8.08 -5.74
CA ASN A 30 -16.58 -9.48 -5.94
C ASN A 30 -15.45 -10.39 -5.42
N GLY A 31 -15.80 -11.41 -4.62
CA GLY A 31 -14.84 -12.33 -4.02
C GLY A 31 -13.90 -12.95 -5.05
N ILE A 32 -14.39 -13.19 -6.28
CA ILE A 32 -13.61 -13.70 -7.40
C ILE A 32 -12.47 -12.74 -7.77
N THR A 33 -12.74 -11.45 -7.91
CA THR A 33 -11.72 -10.43 -8.22
C THR A 33 -10.61 -10.42 -7.18
N ARG A 34 -11.00 -10.54 -5.91
CA ARG A 34 -10.06 -10.57 -4.78
C ARG A 34 -9.20 -11.83 -4.76
N ILE A 35 -9.79 -12.98 -5.10
CA ILE A 35 -9.07 -14.25 -5.26
C ILE A 35 -8.07 -14.14 -6.42
N THR A 36 -8.50 -13.64 -7.59
CA THR A 36 -7.64 -13.44 -8.76
C THR A 36 -6.47 -12.51 -8.45
N GLY A 37 -6.72 -11.38 -7.77
CA GLY A 37 -5.66 -10.49 -7.31
C GLY A 37 -4.67 -11.19 -6.36
N THR A 38 -5.17 -12.05 -5.47
CA THR A 38 -4.34 -12.80 -4.52
C THR A 38 -3.45 -13.81 -5.23
N ILE A 39 -3.99 -14.52 -6.22
CA ILE A 39 -3.22 -15.44 -7.07
C ILE A 39 -2.14 -14.67 -7.84
N MET A 40 -2.46 -13.50 -8.40
CA MET A 40 -1.49 -12.62 -9.06
C MET A 40 -0.33 -12.21 -8.16
N ILE A 41 -0.60 -11.84 -6.90
CA ILE A 41 0.46 -11.49 -5.93
C ILE A 41 1.31 -12.72 -5.59
N ILE A 42 0.71 -13.90 -5.37
CA ILE A 42 1.48 -15.11 -5.09
C ILE A 42 2.38 -15.46 -6.29
N LEU A 43 1.83 -15.40 -7.51
CA LEU A 43 2.55 -15.66 -8.75
C LEU A 43 3.73 -14.69 -8.93
N SER A 44 3.59 -13.44 -8.49
CA SER A 44 4.69 -12.45 -8.51
C SER A 44 5.89 -12.85 -7.64
N GLY A 45 5.69 -13.62 -6.58
CA GLY A 45 6.78 -14.19 -5.79
C GLY A 45 7.37 -15.43 -6.47
N CYS A 46 6.54 -16.27 -7.07
CA CYS A 46 6.99 -17.49 -7.74
C CYS A 46 7.85 -17.19 -8.99
N ILE A 47 7.48 -16.19 -9.78
CA ILE A 47 8.19 -15.84 -11.01
C ILE A 47 9.65 -15.42 -10.76
N LEU A 48 9.97 -14.97 -9.54
CA LEU A 48 11.32 -14.57 -9.13
C LEU A 48 12.33 -15.73 -9.08
N TYR A 49 11.89 -16.98 -9.23
CA TYR A 49 12.75 -18.18 -9.29
C TYR A 49 12.69 -18.89 -10.65
N LEU A 50 12.10 -18.25 -11.66
CA LEU A 50 11.98 -18.84 -12.98
C LEU A 50 13.35 -19.09 -13.62
N ASP A 51 14.34 -18.26 -13.31
CA ASP A 51 15.75 -18.43 -13.68
C ASP A 51 16.29 -19.80 -13.22
N LYS A 52 16.00 -20.20 -11.98
CA LYS A 52 16.42 -21.50 -11.44
C LYS A 52 15.70 -22.68 -12.08
N ILE A 53 14.44 -22.49 -12.49
CA ILE A 53 13.69 -23.51 -13.24
C ILE A 53 14.35 -23.72 -14.61
N PHE A 54 14.73 -22.64 -15.29
CA PHE A 54 15.43 -22.73 -16.58
C PHE A 54 16.77 -23.45 -16.43
N LEU A 55 17.51 -23.15 -15.36
CA LEU A 55 18.76 -23.86 -15.03
C LEU A 55 18.51 -25.36 -14.75
N LEU A 56 17.45 -25.71 -14.01
CA LEU A 56 17.14 -27.09 -13.65
C LEU A 56 16.77 -27.95 -14.87
N PHE A 57 16.08 -27.37 -15.85
CA PHE A 57 15.66 -28.05 -17.08
C PHE A 57 16.62 -27.84 -18.26
N ASP A 58 17.77 -27.19 -18.03
CA ASP A 58 18.78 -26.85 -19.04
C ASP A 58 18.19 -26.12 -20.27
N ILE A 59 17.23 -25.21 -20.02
CA ILE A 59 16.55 -24.44 -21.07
C ILE A 59 17.41 -23.23 -21.42
N THR A 60 17.99 -23.24 -22.61
CA THR A 60 18.72 -22.09 -23.17
C THR A 60 17.86 -21.31 -24.15
N LEU A 61 17.80 -19.99 -24.00
CA LEU A 61 17.15 -19.11 -24.97
C LEU A 61 18.12 -18.79 -26.10
N GLU A 62 17.67 -18.92 -27.35
CA GLU A 62 18.48 -18.57 -28.53
C GLU A 62 18.81 -17.08 -28.60
N ASN A 63 17.96 -16.22 -28.03
CA ASN A 63 18.15 -14.79 -28.00
C ASN A 63 18.10 -14.25 -26.56
N THR A 64 19.27 -13.92 -26.04
CA THR A 64 19.45 -13.33 -24.71
C THR A 64 19.58 -11.80 -24.75
N HIS A 65 19.28 -11.14 -25.88
CA HIS A 65 19.29 -9.67 -26.01
C HIS A 65 20.54 -8.96 -25.45
N GLY A 66 21.72 -9.58 -25.59
CA GLY A 66 22.99 -9.02 -25.13
C GLY A 66 23.43 -9.44 -23.72
N TRP A 67 22.65 -10.28 -23.05
CA TRP A 67 23.04 -10.91 -21.78
C TRP A 67 23.93 -12.13 -22.01
N LYS A 68 24.92 -12.32 -21.13
CA LYS A 68 25.91 -13.40 -21.24
C LYS A 68 25.27 -14.79 -21.11
N ASP A 69 24.30 -14.92 -20.22
CA ASP A 69 23.67 -16.19 -19.87
C ASP A 69 22.15 -16.04 -19.88
N THR A 70 21.44 -17.12 -20.26
CA THR A 70 19.97 -17.18 -20.21
C THR A 70 19.44 -16.97 -18.80
N GLU A 71 20.12 -17.53 -17.79
CA GLU A 71 19.77 -17.38 -16.38
C GLU A 71 19.75 -15.91 -15.95
N ASN A 72 20.83 -15.18 -16.25
CA ASN A 72 20.94 -13.76 -15.92
C ASN A 72 19.84 -12.93 -16.61
N TYR A 73 19.57 -13.21 -17.89
CA TYR A 73 18.49 -12.54 -18.61
C TYR A 73 17.12 -12.77 -17.97
N VAL A 74 16.77 -14.03 -17.70
CA VAL A 74 15.48 -14.40 -17.08
C VAL A 74 15.37 -13.79 -15.69
N TRP A 75 16.44 -13.86 -14.89
CA TRP A 75 16.47 -13.27 -13.55
C TRP A 75 16.14 -11.77 -13.60
N HIS A 76 16.81 -10.99 -14.44
CA HIS A 76 16.55 -9.55 -14.58
C HIS A 76 15.15 -9.23 -15.13
N LEU A 77 14.65 -10.05 -16.05
CA LEU A 77 13.29 -9.91 -16.58
C LEU A 77 12.25 -10.13 -15.47
N CYS A 78 12.43 -11.17 -14.65
CA CYS A 78 11.55 -11.49 -13.55
C CYS A 78 11.56 -10.43 -12.44
N GLN A 79 12.72 -9.81 -12.16
CA GLN A 79 12.83 -8.64 -11.26
C GLN A 79 11.98 -7.45 -11.71
N THR A 80 11.76 -7.31 -13.02
CA THR A 80 10.97 -6.22 -13.59
C THR A 80 9.49 -6.56 -13.65
N ILE A 81 9.14 -7.81 -13.98
CA ILE A 81 7.75 -8.27 -14.10
C ILE A 81 7.08 -8.42 -12.73
N SER A 82 7.82 -8.89 -11.72
CA SER A 82 7.25 -9.16 -10.39
C SER A 82 6.59 -7.92 -9.75
N PRO A 83 7.23 -6.73 -9.67
CA PRO A 83 6.59 -5.53 -9.13
C PRO A 83 5.31 -5.12 -9.89
N ILE A 84 5.28 -5.33 -11.21
CA ILE A 84 4.10 -5.03 -12.04
C ILE A 84 2.92 -5.94 -11.65
N LEU A 85 3.18 -7.24 -11.45
CA LEU A 85 2.18 -8.19 -10.97
C LEU A 85 1.68 -7.86 -9.57
N ILE A 86 2.57 -7.42 -8.66
CA ILE A 86 2.18 -6.96 -7.33
C ILE A 86 1.24 -5.77 -7.41
N MET A 87 1.59 -4.75 -8.21
CA MET A 87 0.75 -3.57 -8.40
C MET A 87 -0.63 -3.93 -8.97
N TYR A 88 -0.67 -4.82 -9.97
CA TYR A 88 -1.92 -5.29 -10.55
C TYR A 88 -2.78 -6.07 -9.55
N GLY A 89 -2.17 -6.97 -8.78
CA GLY A 89 -2.87 -7.71 -7.73
C GLY A 89 -3.41 -6.79 -6.62
N MET A 90 -2.64 -5.77 -6.23
CA MET A 90 -3.07 -4.74 -5.27
C MET A 90 -4.23 -3.91 -5.82
N TYR A 91 -4.21 -3.55 -7.11
CA TYR A 91 -5.31 -2.86 -7.78
C TYR A 91 -6.62 -3.66 -7.70
N LEU A 92 -6.53 -5.00 -7.80
CA LEU A 92 -7.66 -5.92 -7.64
C LEU A 92 -8.05 -6.17 -6.16
N ARG A 93 -7.51 -5.40 -5.21
CA ARG A 93 -7.75 -5.52 -3.76
C ARG A 93 -7.46 -6.91 -3.18
N ALA A 94 -6.41 -7.57 -3.67
CA ALA A 94 -5.92 -8.83 -3.14
C ALA A 94 -5.83 -8.85 -1.59
N TYR A 95 -5.93 -10.03 -1.00
CA TYR A 95 -5.75 -10.16 0.44
C TYR A 95 -4.33 -9.76 0.85
N SER A 96 -4.20 -8.87 1.84
CA SER A 96 -2.91 -8.32 2.26
C SER A 96 -1.92 -9.37 2.75
N PHE A 97 -2.40 -10.53 3.24
CA PHE A 97 -1.50 -11.63 3.64
C PHE A 97 -0.74 -12.21 2.44
N ALA A 98 -1.26 -12.11 1.22
CA ALA A 98 -0.60 -12.62 0.01
C ALA A 98 0.75 -11.92 -0.25
N LEU A 99 0.91 -10.68 0.22
CA LEU A 99 2.16 -9.92 0.10
C LEU A 99 3.32 -10.54 0.87
N ILE A 100 3.05 -11.45 1.83
CA ILE A 100 4.11 -12.14 2.56
C ILE A 100 4.98 -12.99 1.62
N VAL A 101 4.39 -13.54 0.55
CA VAL A 101 5.08 -14.42 -0.40
C VAL A 101 6.15 -13.65 -1.18
N PRO A 102 5.82 -12.61 -1.98
CA PRO A 102 6.85 -11.84 -2.68
C PRO A 102 7.80 -11.16 -1.69
N LEU A 103 7.33 -10.69 -0.52
CA LEU A 103 8.21 -10.12 0.50
C LEU A 103 9.30 -11.10 0.94
N PHE A 104 8.93 -12.35 1.24
CA PHE A 104 9.86 -13.40 1.59
C PHE A 104 10.87 -13.67 0.46
N CYS A 105 10.39 -13.70 -0.78
CA CYS A 105 11.23 -13.92 -1.96
C CYS A 105 12.25 -12.80 -2.17
N TYR A 106 11.82 -11.53 -2.06
CA TYR A 106 12.73 -10.39 -2.18
C TYR A 106 13.77 -10.35 -1.07
N VAL A 107 13.40 -10.71 0.17
CA VAL A 107 14.37 -10.80 1.28
C VAL A 107 15.40 -11.90 1.01
N LEU A 108 14.99 -13.06 0.49
CA LEU A 108 15.91 -14.13 0.10
C LEU A 108 16.83 -13.69 -1.04
N GLN A 109 16.31 -13.04 -2.08
CA GLN A 109 17.12 -12.52 -3.17
C GLN A 109 18.10 -11.44 -2.71
N PHE A 110 17.67 -10.54 -1.82
CA PHE A 110 18.55 -9.54 -1.22
C PHE A 110 19.70 -10.19 -0.44
N PHE A 111 19.43 -11.29 0.28
CA PHE A 111 20.49 -12.07 0.92
C PHE A 111 21.50 -12.63 -0.09
N PHE A 112 21.04 -13.20 -1.20
CA PHE A 112 21.93 -13.71 -2.25
C PHE A 112 22.74 -12.61 -2.95
N VAL A 113 22.20 -11.39 -3.04
CA VAL A 113 22.95 -10.23 -3.55
C VAL A 113 24.08 -9.83 -2.60
N ILE A 114 23.87 -9.92 -1.28
CA ILE A 114 24.89 -9.60 -0.28
C ILE A 114 25.96 -10.69 -0.17
N ASP A 115 25.56 -11.96 -0.20
CA ASP A 115 26.45 -13.10 -0.05
C ASP A 115 26.26 -14.09 -1.20
N SER A 116 26.89 -13.78 -2.34
CA SER A 116 26.89 -14.63 -3.53
C SER A 116 27.78 -15.87 -3.39
N SER A 117 28.60 -15.94 -2.33
CA SER A 117 29.52 -17.06 -2.07
C SER A 117 28.80 -18.29 -1.50
N LYS A 118 27.56 -18.12 -1.01
CA LYS A 118 26.74 -19.18 -0.41
C LYS A 118 25.57 -19.53 -1.31
N THR A 119 25.85 -20.38 -2.28
CA THR A 119 24.88 -20.91 -3.23
C THR A 119 23.90 -21.92 -2.62
N VAL A 120 24.13 -22.43 -1.40
CA VAL A 120 23.38 -23.59 -0.89
C VAL A 120 23.13 -23.54 0.63
N ASP A 121 21.86 -23.79 0.98
CA ASP A 121 21.29 -24.17 2.29
C ASP A 121 22.22 -24.22 3.50
N LYS A 122 22.34 -23.09 4.20
CA LYS A 122 22.66 -23.11 5.63
C LYS A 122 21.40 -22.75 6.39
N GLY A 123 21.12 -23.44 7.51
CA GLY A 123 19.98 -23.12 8.37
C GLY A 123 19.95 -21.65 8.82
N SER A 124 21.11 -20.98 8.83
CA SER A 124 21.23 -19.54 9.08
C SER A 124 20.51 -18.67 8.03
N THR A 125 20.47 -19.08 6.76
CA THR A 125 19.80 -18.33 5.69
C THR A 125 18.30 -18.32 5.92
N TRP A 126 17.70 -19.48 6.22
CA TRP A 126 16.27 -19.59 6.52
C TRP A 126 15.88 -18.78 7.75
N LEU A 127 16.72 -18.79 8.81
CA LEU A 127 16.49 -17.99 10.01
C LEU A 127 16.59 -16.48 9.73
N TYR A 128 17.60 -16.05 8.97
CA TYR A 128 17.74 -14.66 8.55
C TYR A 128 16.55 -14.17 7.73
N VAL A 129 16.16 -14.93 6.71
CA VAL A 129 15.07 -14.53 5.79
C VAL A 129 13.75 -14.48 6.55
N THR A 130 13.44 -15.52 7.32
CA THR A 130 12.22 -15.56 8.14
C THR A 130 12.19 -14.43 9.16
N GLY A 131 13.30 -14.20 9.87
CA GLY A 131 13.42 -13.13 10.86
C GLY A 131 13.29 -11.74 10.24
N THR A 132 13.92 -11.51 9.09
CA THR A 132 13.86 -10.22 8.39
C THR A 132 12.48 -9.97 7.81
N SER A 133 11.85 -10.98 7.18
CA SER A 133 10.47 -10.86 6.69
C SER A 133 9.48 -10.59 7.83
N LEU A 134 9.62 -11.28 8.97
CA LEU A 134 8.79 -11.03 10.15
C LEU A 134 9.03 -9.63 10.72
N GLY A 135 10.28 -9.18 10.79
CA GLY A 135 10.65 -7.83 11.20
C GLY A 135 9.99 -6.76 10.33
N ILE A 136 10.04 -6.91 9.00
CA ILE A 136 9.38 -6.00 8.07
C ILE A 136 7.85 -6.00 8.29
N MET A 137 7.23 -7.15 8.52
CA MET A 137 5.81 -7.25 8.83
C MET A 137 5.43 -6.51 10.12
N ILE A 138 6.27 -6.60 11.16
CA ILE A 138 6.09 -5.86 12.41
C ILE A 138 6.17 -4.35 12.15
N VAL A 139 7.20 -3.90 11.42
CA VAL A 139 7.36 -2.48 11.05
C VAL A 139 6.14 -1.97 10.28
N PHE A 140 5.68 -2.72 9.27
CA PHE A 140 4.46 -2.37 8.52
C PHE A 140 3.23 -2.28 9.42
N SER A 141 3.08 -3.21 10.37
CA SER A 141 1.96 -3.20 11.32
C SER A 141 2.01 -1.98 12.24
N VAL A 142 3.19 -1.61 12.73
CA VAL A 142 3.40 -0.41 13.56
C VAL A 142 3.10 0.86 12.78
N VAL A 143 3.58 0.97 11.54
CA VAL A 143 3.30 2.12 10.66
C VAL A 143 1.81 2.24 10.39
N ARG A 144 1.14 1.13 10.05
CA ARG A 144 -0.31 1.10 9.82
C ARG A 144 -1.09 1.53 11.06
N TRP A 145 -0.71 1.03 12.24
CA TRP A 145 -1.32 1.41 13.50
C TRP A 145 -1.13 2.90 13.81
N SER A 146 0.07 3.43 13.58
CA SER A 146 0.39 4.84 13.77
C SER A 146 -0.45 5.74 12.85
N LEU A 147 -0.54 5.41 11.55
CA LEU A 147 -1.37 6.13 10.58
C LEU A 147 -2.86 6.09 10.93
N ALA A 148 -3.36 4.92 11.36
CA ALA A 148 -4.75 4.79 11.81
C ALA A 148 -5.06 5.66 13.04
N ARG A 149 -4.11 5.79 13.97
CA ARG A 149 -4.26 6.68 15.13
C ARG A 149 -4.33 8.15 14.71
N VAL A 150 -3.47 8.59 13.81
CA VAL A 150 -3.51 9.96 13.27
C VAL A 150 -4.83 10.23 12.54
N GLY A 151 -5.35 9.26 11.77
CA GLY A 151 -6.64 9.37 11.10
C GLY A 151 -7.81 9.56 12.09
N LYS A 152 -7.83 8.77 13.18
CA LYS A 152 -8.85 8.88 14.22
C LYS A 152 -8.83 10.22 14.94
N MET A 153 -7.64 10.74 15.27
CA MET A 153 -7.51 12.05 15.93
C MET A 153 -8.06 13.18 15.05
N LYS A 154 -7.77 13.15 13.75
CA LYS A 154 -8.29 14.15 12.80
C LYS A 154 -9.80 14.06 12.63
N LYS A 155 -10.37 12.85 12.64
CA LYS A 155 -11.82 12.68 12.58
C LYS A 155 -12.49 13.26 13.82
N LEU A 156 -11.93 13.01 15.00
CA LEU A 156 -12.43 13.57 16.27
C LEU A 156 -12.34 15.10 16.30
N GLU A 157 -11.25 15.67 15.78
CA GLU A 157 -11.07 17.12 15.66
C GLU A 157 -12.14 17.77 14.77
N ILE A 158 -12.45 17.15 13.63
CA ILE A 158 -13.50 17.61 12.71
C ILE A 158 -14.88 17.53 13.39
N GLU A 159 -15.17 16.42 14.08
CA GLU A 159 -16.45 16.19 14.77
C GLU A 159 -16.65 17.20 15.92
N LEU A 160 -15.61 17.49 16.70
CA LEU A 160 -15.63 18.54 17.73
C LEU A 160 -15.83 19.95 17.15
N MET A 161 -15.16 20.28 16.03
CA MET A 161 -15.36 21.57 15.37
C MET A 161 -16.80 21.73 14.87
N GLU A 162 -17.39 20.68 14.28
CA GLU A 162 -18.79 20.70 13.84
C GLU A 162 -19.76 20.88 15.01
N GLU A 163 -19.50 20.24 16.15
CA GLU A 163 -20.34 20.36 17.35
C GLU A 163 -20.26 21.77 17.97
N ILE A 164 -19.06 22.36 18.04
CA ILE A 164 -18.88 23.74 18.51
C ILE A 164 -19.61 24.74 17.61
N ILE A 165 -19.51 24.59 16.27
CA ILE A 165 -20.22 25.46 15.32
C ILE A 165 -21.74 25.35 15.50
N LYS A 166 -22.27 24.14 15.72
CA LYS A 166 -23.71 23.94 15.98
C LYS A 166 -24.16 24.60 17.28
N ALA A 167 -23.38 24.45 18.35
CA ALA A 167 -23.67 25.07 19.64
C ALA A 167 -23.67 26.60 19.55
N ASP A 168 -22.68 27.18 18.86
CA ASP A 168 -22.58 28.64 18.69
C ASP A 168 -23.75 29.20 17.85
N ASN A 169 -24.12 28.51 16.77
CA ASN A 169 -25.29 28.88 15.96
C ASN A 169 -26.60 28.83 16.77
N HIS A 170 -26.76 27.86 17.67
CA HIS A 170 -27.94 27.77 18.54
C HIS A 170 -27.99 28.93 19.54
N ILE A 171 -26.85 29.30 20.13
CA ILE A 171 -26.77 30.45 21.04
C ILE A 171 -27.08 31.76 20.31
N PHE A 172 -26.68 31.88 19.04
CA PHE A 172 -27.01 33.05 18.21
C PHE A 172 -28.50 33.13 17.88
N SER A 173 -29.15 32.01 17.52
CA SER A 173 -30.60 32.00 17.27
C SER A 173 -31.41 32.32 18.52
N ASP A 174 -31.03 31.76 19.68
CA ASP A 174 -31.71 32.03 20.95
C ASP A 174 -31.61 33.52 21.33
N ARG A 175 -30.52 34.21 20.97
CA ARG A 175 -30.37 35.65 21.21
C ARG A 175 -31.21 36.51 20.28
N GLU A 176 -31.37 36.13 19.01
CA GLU A 176 -32.22 36.86 18.07
C GLU A 176 -33.70 36.78 18.46
N ASP A 177 -34.17 35.60 18.87
CA ASP A 177 -35.56 35.42 19.28
C ASP A 177 -35.87 36.19 20.57
N ASN A 178 -34.97 36.15 21.57
CA ASN A 178 -35.11 36.95 22.79
C ASN A 178 -35.07 38.47 22.56
N ASN A 179 -34.38 38.94 21.50
CA ASN A 179 -34.35 40.36 21.16
C ASN A 179 -35.64 40.79 20.44
N LYS A 180 -36.22 39.94 19.60
CA LYS A 180 -37.52 40.22 18.94
C LYS A 180 -38.66 40.30 19.95
N GLU A 181 -38.74 39.39 20.91
CA GLU A 181 -39.77 39.43 21.96
C GLU A 181 -39.71 40.74 22.78
N LYS A 182 -38.50 41.24 23.06
CA LYS A 182 -38.31 42.53 23.77
C LYS A 182 -38.65 43.77 22.94
N GLU A 183 -38.64 43.67 21.62
CA GLU A 183 -39.07 44.76 20.73
C GLU A 183 -40.60 44.79 20.57
N GLU A 184 -41.29 43.65 20.68
CA GLU A 184 -42.76 43.58 20.62
C GLU A 184 -43.46 44.01 21.92
N GLU A 185 -42.77 44.00 23.06
CA GLU A 185 -43.29 44.47 24.36
C GLU A 185 -43.15 46.00 24.60
N LYS A 186 -42.56 46.75 23.66
CA LYS A 186 -42.38 48.22 23.74
C LYS A 186 -43.36 48.99 22.88
#